data_AF-A0A8J7DSN2-F1
#
_entry.id   AF-A0A8J7DSN2-F1
#
_cell.length_a   1.000
_cell.length_b   1.000
_cell.length_c   1.000
_cell.angle_alpha   90.00
_cell.angle_beta   90.00
_cell.angle_gamma   90.00
#
_symmetry.space_group_name_H-M   'P 1'
#
loop_
_entity.id
_entity.type
_entity.pdbx_description
1 polymer ?
#
loop_
_entity_poly.entity_id
_entity_poly.type
_entity_poly.pdbx_seq_one_letter_code
_entity_poly.pdbx_strand_id
1 'polypeptide(L)'
;METWQVLGVGLGLALLLISIPFLNFIFSYLLIVIHELGHAFTAWIFGYPAIPAFDFIFGGGVTSIGDRVGGLVVFIYCCIAFLLYSVRFNPFALKFLGGLSLLYSVFSFFPIHRSLRTFMGHGFELIFAGIFLYRGISGFACQHSGERSLYAMLSFFTVFNNFYLSGSLIFSESARVIYEQGKGGIIDSDFVVLANQFQVSVSSIAAFFILCCLITPAIAFLFYFYRSWWGDILLRITSNVN
;
A
#
# COMPACT_ATOMS: atom_id res chain seq x y z
N MET A 1 2.39 -20.81 19.94
CA MET A 1 1.18 -20.00 20.19
C MET A 1 0.19 -20.25 19.07
N GLU A 2 -1.06 -20.49 19.44
CA GLU A 2 -2.15 -20.61 18.49
C GLU A 2 -2.37 -19.29 17.74
N THR A 3 -2.88 -19.33 16.51
CA THR A 3 -3.02 -18.13 15.66
C THR A 3 -3.89 -17.05 16.32
N TRP A 4 -4.96 -17.42 17.02
CA TRP A 4 -5.80 -16.46 17.74
C TRP A 4 -5.06 -15.78 18.90
N GLN A 5 -4.12 -16.48 19.56
CA GLN A 5 -3.29 -15.90 20.62
C GLN A 5 -2.31 -14.89 20.03
N VAL A 6 -1.68 -15.23 18.90
CA VAL A 6 -0.79 -14.34 18.16
C VAL A 6 -1.51 -13.05 17.77
N LEU A 7 -2.70 -13.19 17.18
CA LEU A 7 -3.52 -12.04 16.77
C LEU A 7 -3.98 -11.22 17.99
N GLY A 8 -4.40 -11.87 19.07
CA GLY A 8 -4.79 -11.20 20.31
C GLY A 8 -3.65 -10.42 20.95
N VAL A 9 -2.44 -11.01 21.01
CA VAL A 9 -1.25 -10.31 21.51
C VAL A 9 -0.87 -9.16 20.56
N GLY A 10 -0.86 -9.39 19.25
CA GLY A 10 -0.57 -8.34 18.27
C GLY A 10 -1.55 -7.16 18.39
N LEU A 11 -2.85 -7.44 18.52
CA LEU A 11 -3.89 -6.43 18.73
C LEU A 11 -3.66 -5.65 20.03
N GLY A 12 -3.41 -6.35 21.13
CA GLY A 12 -3.13 -5.71 22.42
C GLY A 12 -1.90 -4.79 22.37
N LEU A 13 -0.83 -5.24 21.71
CA LEU A 13 0.37 -4.44 21.50
C LEU A 13 0.09 -3.22 20.61
N ALA A 14 -0.70 -3.36 19.55
CA ALA A 14 -1.05 -2.25 18.66
C ALA A 14 -1.84 -1.17 19.39
N LEU A 15 -2.82 -1.57 20.22
CA LEU A 15 -3.59 -0.65 21.05
C LEU A 15 -2.70 0.07 22.07
N LEU A 16 -1.74 -0.65 22.66
CA LEU A 16 -0.75 -0.07 23.58
C LEU A 16 0.14 0.96 22.87
N LEU A 17 0.62 0.67 21.65
CA LEU A 17 1.41 1.61 20.85
C LEU A 17 0.63 2.89 20.56
N ILE A 18 -0.65 2.78 20.15
CA ILE A 18 -1.50 3.93 19.83
C ILE A 18 -1.80 4.76 21.08
N SER A 19 -2.00 4.09 22.23
CA SER A 19 -2.38 4.75 23.48
C SER A 19 -1.24 5.52 24.14
N ILE A 20 0.03 5.18 23.84
CA ILE A 20 1.20 5.84 24.41
C ILE A 20 1.76 6.84 23.38
N PRO A 21 1.63 8.16 23.58
CA PRO A 21 1.96 9.16 22.56
C PRO A 21 3.38 9.06 22.01
N PHE A 22 4.36 8.79 22.88
CA PHE A 22 5.77 8.64 22.47
C PHE A 22 5.99 7.44 21.54
N LEU A 23 5.35 6.30 21.84
CA LEU A 23 5.46 5.11 20.99
C LEU A 23 4.70 5.31 19.68
N ASN A 24 3.51 5.90 19.73
CA ASN A 24 2.76 6.24 18.52
C ASN A 24 3.56 7.17 17.61
N PHE A 25 4.23 8.18 18.18
CA PHE A 25 5.13 9.07 17.44
C PHE A 25 6.30 8.34 16.79
N ILE A 26 6.97 7.41 17.48
CA ILE A 26 8.09 6.65 16.88
C ILE A 26 7.59 5.78 15.74
N PHE A 27 6.49 5.05 15.94
CA PHE A 27 5.97 4.12 14.94
C PHE A 27 5.23 4.84 13.79
N SER A 28 4.80 6.08 13.95
CA SER A 28 4.24 6.87 12.84
C SER A 28 5.29 7.16 11.76
N TYR A 29 6.58 7.28 12.11
CA TYR A 29 7.65 7.40 11.11
C TYR A 29 7.77 6.16 10.23
N LEU A 30 7.49 4.96 10.76
CA LEU A 30 7.43 3.76 9.93
C LEU A 30 6.31 3.88 8.89
N LEU A 31 5.12 4.35 9.29
CA LEU A 31 4.01 4.59 8.36
C LEU A 31 4.36 5.63 7.32
N ILE A 32 5.00 6.74 7.73
CA ILE A 32 5.48 7.77 6.82
C ILE A 32 6.43 7.19 5.77
N VAL A 33 7.41 6.35 6.16
CA VAL A 33 8.33 5.71 5.20
C VAL A 33 7.56 4.86 4.20
N ILE A 34 6.63 4.04 4.69
CA ILE A 34 5.84 3.15 3.84
C ILE A 34 4.95 3.97 2.88
N HIS A 35 4.38 5.06 3.38
CA HIS A 35 3.56 5.99 2.62
C HIS A 35 4.36 6.63 1.48
N GLU A 36 5.48 7.29 1.79
CA GLU A 36 6.33 7.91 0.77
C GLU A 36 6.91 6.89 -0.21
N LEU A 37 7.27 5.69 0.27
CA LEU A 37 7.70 4.59 -0.61
C LEU A 37 6.58 4.18 -1.58
N GLY A 38 5.32 4.21 -1.14
CA GLY A 38 4.15 3.94 -1.97
C GLY A 38 4.01 4.90 -3.14
N HIS A 39 4.13 6.21 -2.88
CA HIS A 39 4.19 7.23 -3.92
C HIS A 39 5.35 7.01 -4.87
N ALA A 40 6.56 6.85 -4.32
CA ALA A 40 7.78 6.74 -5.10
C ALA A 40 7.76 5.49 -5.99
N PHE A 41 7.43 4.33 -5.43
CA PHE A 41 7.35 3.06 -6.14
C PHE A 41 6.35 3.13 -7.30
N THR A 42 5.15 3.66 -7.03
CA THR A 42 4.10 3.78 -8.06
C THR A 42 4.50 4.80 -9.13
N ALA A 43 5.12 5.91 -8.75
CA ALA A 43 5.67 6.89 -9.67
C ALA A 43 6.69 6.25 -10.63
N TRP A 44 7.65 5.48 -10.13
CA TRP A 44 8.65 4.77 -10.93
C TRP A 44 8.02 3.78 -11.92
N ILE A 45 7.02 3.01 -11.49
CA ILE A 45 6.27 2.07 -12.37
C ILE A 45 5.60 2.79 -13.54
N PHE A 46 5.20 4.05 -13.39
CA PHE A 46 4.59 4.84 -14.47
C PHE A 46 5.55 5.78 -15.19
N GLY A 47 6.85 5.68 -14.89
CA GLY A 47 7.91 6.42 -15.56
C GLY A 47 8.12 7.84 -15.03
N TYR A 48 7.78 8.10 -13.77
CA TYR A 48 8.06 9.34 -13.07
C TYR A 48 9.23 9.11 -12.11
N PRO A 49 10.39 9.74 -12.33
CA PRO A 49 11.48 9.71 -11.36
C PRO A 49 10.99 10.29 -10.03
N ALA A 50 11.14 9.53 -8.96
CA ALA A 50 10.66 9.95 -7.64
C ALA A 50 11.63 9.56 -6.53
N ILE A 51 11.77 10.44 -5.54
CA ILE A 51 12.65 10.24 -4.38
C ILE A 51 11.82 10.50 -3.11
N PRO A 52 11.60 9.49 -2.26
CA PRO A 52 10.95 9.69 -0.97
C PRO A 52 11.96 10.28 0.02
N ALA A 53 11.51 11.23 0.84
CA ALA A 53 12.32 11.88 1.86
C ALA A 53 11.50 12.16 3.11
N PHE A 54 12.18 12.32 4.24
CA PHE A 54 11.58 12.88 5.43
C PHE A 54 11.63 14.40 5.37
N ASP A 55 10.55 15.02 5.80
CA ASP A 55 10.46 16.46 5.96
C ASP A 55 10.57 16.78 7.44
N PHE A 56 11.76 17.19 7.87
CA PHE A 56 12.02 17.56 9.26
C PHE A 56 11.59 19.01 9.56
N ILE A 57 11.23 19.81 8.56
CA ILE A 57 10.83 21.21 8.74
C ILE A 57 9.37 21.28 9.18
N PHE A 58 8.48 20.62 8.44
CA PHE A 58 7.04 20.58 8.76
C PHE A 58 6.63 19.27 9.44
N GLY A 59 7.55 18.31 9.55
CA GLY A 59 7.25 16.96 10.02
C GLY A 59 6.69 16.07 8.89
N GLY A 60 6.79 14.76 9.09
CA GLY A 60 6.25 13.77 8.15
C GLY A 60 7.18 13.44 6.99
N GLY A 61 6.59 13.04 5.86
CA GLY A 61 7.28 12.64 4.64
C GLY A 61 6.94 13.52 3.45
N VAL A 62 7.79 13.51 2.44
CA VAL A 62 7.51 14.12 1.14
C VAL A 62 8.18 13.30 0.05
N THR A 63 7.45 13.05 -1.03
CA THR A 63 8.00 12.43 -2.23
C THR A 63 8.14 13.46 -3.32
N SER A 64 9.38 13.78 -3.67
CA SER A 64 9.69 14.63 -4.82
C SER A 64 9.51 13.85 -6.10
N ILE A 65 8.47 14.18 -6.87
CA ILE A 65 8.13 13.49 -8.12
C ILE A 65 8.43 14.42 -9.30
N GLY A 66 9.34 14.01 -10.17
CA GLY A 66 9.67 14.70 -11.42
C GLY A 66 8.64 14.43 -12.53
N ASP A 67 8.88 15.02 -13.70
CA ASP A 67 8.05 14.79 -14.88
C ASP A 67 8.15 13.37 -15.42
N ARG A 68 7.14 12.98 -16.19
CA ARG A 68 7.13 11.65 -16.82
C ARG A 68 8.21 11.57 -17.90
N VAL A 69 9.10 10.59 -17.78
CA VAL A 69 10.18 10.34 -18.73
C VAL A 69 9.79 9.18 -19.65
N GLY A 70 9.61 9.47 -20.95
CA GLY A 70 9.25 8.47 -21.95
C GLY A 70 10.24 7.29 -22.02
N GLY A 71 11.53 7.56 -21.82
CA GLY A 71 12.57 6.52 -21.77
C GLY A 71 12.34 5.48 -20.66
N LEU A 72 11.84 5.89 -19.48
CA LEU A 72 11.50 4.94 -18.40
C LEU A 72 10.30 4.07 -18.79
N VAL A 73 9.29 4.63 -19.46
CA VAL A 73 8.13 3.87 -19.93
C VAL A 73 8.56 2.84 -20.98
N VAL A 74 9.43 3.22 -21.93
CA VAL A 74 10.01 2.29 -22.91
C VAL A 74 10.79 1.18 -22.21
N PHE A 75 11.63 1.52 -21.23
CA PHE A 75 12.37 0.54 -20.44
C PHE A 75 11.44 -0.47 -19.74
N ILE A 76 10.34 -0.02 -19.15
CA ILE A 76 9.36 -0.90 -18.51
C ILE A 76 8.69 -1.83 -19.54
N TYR A 77 8.33 -1.34 -20.72
CA TYR A 77 7.83 -2.20 -21.79
C TYR A 77 8.87 -3.21 -22.28
N CYS A 78 10.15 -2.85 -22.34
CA CYS A 78 11.23 -3.80 -22.62
C CYS A 78 11.31 -4.89 -21.54
N CYS A 79 11.21 -4.53 -20.25
CA CYS A 79 11.16 -5.50 -19.15
C CYS A 79 9.94 -6.43 -19.28
N ILE A 80 8.76 -5.88 -19.60
CA ILE A 80 7.54 -6.66 -19.83
C ILE A 80 7.73 -7.63 -21.00
N ALA A 81 8.23 -7.15 -22.14
CA ALA A 81 8.49 -7.97 -23.32
C ALA A 81 9.49 -9.10 -23.01
N PHE A 82 10.55 -8.80 -22.26
CA PHE A 82 11.51 -9.78 -21.80
C PHE A 82 10.89 -10.85 -20.88
N LEU A 83 10.02 -10.45 -19.94
CA LEU A 83 9.31 -11.39 -19.08
C LEU A 83 8.36 -12.30 -19.87
N LEU A 84 7.58 -11.73 -20.80
CA LEU A 84 6.70 -12.50 -21.69
C LEU A 84 7.50 -13.49 -22.55
N TYR A 85 8.63 -13.06 -23.09
CA TYR A 85 9.53 -13.93 -23.85
C TYR A 85 10.10 -15.06 -22.98
N SER A 86 10.46 -14.77 -21.73
CA SER A 86 11.02 -15.75 -20.80
C SER A 86 10.01 -16.86 -20.46
N VAL A 87 8.72 -16.55 -20.39
CA VAL A 87 7.66 -17.52 -20.09
C VAL A 87 6.90 -18.00 -21.34
N ARG A 88 7.42 -17.78 -22.54
CA ARG A 88 6.72 -18.03 -23.82
C ARG A 88 6.23 -19.47 -24.02
N PHE A 89 6.87 -20.45 -23.37
CA PHE A 89 6.48 -21.86 -23.42
C PHE A 89 5.47 -22.27 -22.34
N ASN A 90 5.17 -21.38 -21.38
CA ASN A 90 4.15 -21.57 -20.37
C ASN A 90 2.90 -20.74 -20.75
N PRO A 91 1.90 -21.33 -21.43
CA PRO A 91 0.75 -20.57 -21.93
C PRO A 91 -0.10 -19.96 -20.81
N PHE A 92 -0.07 -20.55 -19.61
CA PHE A 92 -0.78 -20.00 -18.46
C PHE A 92 -0.09 -18.73 -17.95
N ALA A 93 1.22 -18.78 -17.71
CA ALA A 93 2.02 -17.63 -17.31
C ALA A 93 1.97 -16.52 -18.37
N LEU A 94 2.03 -16.88 -19.66
CA LEU A 94 1.95 -15.94 -20.77
C LEU A 94 0.60 -15.21 -20.81
N LYS A 95 -0.52 -15.92 -20.65
CA LYS A 95 -1.86 -15.29 -20.58
C LYS A 95 -2.00 -14.38 -19.37
N PHE A 96 -1.49 -14.82 -18.21
CA PHE A 96 -1.53 -14.05 -16.98
C PHE A 96 -0.69 -12.76 -17.10
N LEU A 97 0.58 -12.86 -17.48
CA LEU A 97 1.46 -11.71 -17.69
C LEU A 97 0.97 -10.82 -18.84
N GLY A 98 0.41 -11.40 -19.91
CA GLY A 98 -0.20 -10.64 -21.00
C GLY A 98 -1.39 -9.82 -20.52
N GLY A 99 -2.26 -10.38 -19.69
CA GLY A 99 -3.35 -9.67 -19.04
C GLY A 99 -2.87 -8.53 -18.13
N LEU A 100 -1.84 -8.78 -17.31
CA LEU A 100 -1.20 -7.73 -16.50
C LEU A 100 -0.57 -6.64 -17.35
N SER A 101 0.05 -6.99 -18.48
CA SER A 101 0.66 -6.04 -19.41
C SER A 101 -0.38 -5.15 -20.07
N LEU A 102 -1.54 -5.71 -20.44
CA LEU A 102 -2.68 -4.94 -20.96
C LEU A 102 -3.23 -4.00 -19.89
N LEU A 103 -3.43 -4.48 -18.66
CA LEU A 103 -3.91 -3.65 -17.55
C LEU A 103 -2.93 -2.50 -17.25
N TYR A 104 -1.64 -2.81 -17.18
CA TYR A 104 -0.58 -1.80 -17.04
C TYR A 104 -0.66 -0.77 -18.17
N SER A 105 -0.81 -1.22 -19.42
CA SER A 105 -0.89 -0.32 -20.58
C SER A 105 -2.08 0.63 -20.46
N VAL A 106 -3.26 0.13 -20.06
CA VAL A 106 -4.44 0.97 -19.81
C VAL A 106 -4.12 2.02 -18.74
N PHE A 107 -3.57 1.64 -17.58
CA PHE A 107 -3.25 2.62 -16.54
C PHE A 107 -2.16 3.61 -16.96
N SER A 108 -1.20 3.15 -17.76
CA SER A 108 -0.07 3.93 -18.25
C SER A 108 -0.47 4.98 -19.30
N PHE A 109 -1.44 4.67 -20.17
CA PHE A 109 -1.87 5.59 -21.23
C PHE A 109 -3.02 6.51 -20.83
N PHE A 110 -3.84 6.13 -19.85
CA PHE A 110 -4.90 6.99 -19.33
C PHE A 110 -4.44 7.80 -18.10
N PRO A 111 -5.06 8.93 -17.74
CA PRO A 111 -4.64 9.77 -16.61
C PRO A 111 -4.75 9.09 -15.23
N ILE A 112 -5.29 7.87 -15.17
CA ILE A 112 -5.51 7.07 -13.97
C ILE A 112 -4.20 6.84 -13.19
N HIS A 113 -3.05 6.71 -13.87
CA HIS A 113 -1.76 6.57 -13.19
C HIS A 113 -1.45 7.73 -12.23
N ARG A 114 -1.98 8.95 -12.48
CA ARG A 114 -1.79 10.09 -11.58
C ARG A 114 -2.55 9.90 -10.27
N SER A 115 -3.82 9.47 -10.36
CA SER A 115 -4.63 9.15 -9.19
C SER A 115 -4.05 7.98 -8.43
N LEU A 116 -3.59 6.93 -9.13
CA LEU A 116 -2.95 5.78 -8.49
C LEU A 116 -1.70 6.22 -7.74
N ARG A 117 -0.82 7.02 -8.35
CA ARG A 117 0.39 7.51 -7.69
C ARG A 117 0.08 8.25 -6.39
N THR A 118 -0.93 9.11 -6.37
CA THR A 118 -1.36 9.83 -5.15
C THR A 118 -2.03 8.88 -4.16
N PHE A 119 -2.94 8.01 -4.60
CA PHE A 119 -3.60 7.06 -3.70
C PHE A 119 -2.62 6.08 -3.05
N MET A 120 -1.55 5.71 -3.77
CA MET A 120 -0.64 4.67 -3.34
C MET A 120 0.25 5.05 -2.17
N GLY A 121 0.24 6.29 -1.65
CA GLY A 121 0.82 6.57 -0.34
C GLY A 121 0.13 5.73 0.74
N HIS A 122 -1.12 6.09 1.01
CA HIS A 122 -2.01 5.32 1.89
C HIS A 122 -2.30 3.89 1.37
N GLY A 123 -2.34 3.68 0.06
CA GLY A 123 -2.51 2.35 -0.53
C GLY A 123 -1.38 1.38 -0.18
N PHE A 124 -0.13 1.84 -0.12
CA PHE A 124 1.01 0.98 0.23
C PHE A 124 1.05 0.68 1.73
N GLU A 125 0.55 1.57 2.59
CA GLU A 125 0.30 1.28 4.00
C GLU A 125 -0.66 0.09 4.17
N LEU A 126 -1.74 0.04 3.37
CA LEU A 126 -2.68 -1.09 3.39
C LEU A 126 -2.07 -2.38 2.84
N ILE A 127 -1.26 -2.31 1.77
CA ILE A 127 -0.52 -3.48 1.26
C ILE A 127 0.44 -4.00 2.33
N PHE A 128 1.19 -3.11 2.98
CA PHE A 128 2.08 -3.45 4.08
C PHE A 128 1.33 -4.15 5.22
N ALA A 129 0.21 -3.56 5.65
CA ALA A 129 -0.62 -4.14 6.69
C ALA A 129 -1.15 -5.54 6.30
N GLY A 130 -1.66 -5.70 5.07
CA GLY A 130 -2.15 -6.98 4.57
C GLY A 130 -1.08 -8.07 4.54
N ILE A 131 0.12 -7.76 4.05
CA ILE A 131 1.26 -8.69 4.04
C ILE A 131 1.66 -9.07 5.46
N PHE A 132 1.75 -8.10 6.36
CA PHE A 132 2.16 -8.34 7.75
C PHE A 132 1.10 -9.14 8.52
N LEU A 133 -0.18 -8.88 8.27
CA LEU A 133 -1.26 -9.69 8.83
C LEU A 133 -1.18 -11.13 8.32
N TYR A 134 -0.98 -11.33 7.01
CA TYR A 134 -0.81 -12.66 6.44
C TYR A 134 0.38 -13.39 7.10
N ARG A 135 1.51 -12.72 7.33
CA ARG A 135 2.66 -13.31 8.04
C ARG A 135 2.35 -13.62 9.50
N GLY A 136 1.63 -12.76 10.20
CA GLY A 136 1.16 -13.01 11.56
C GLY A 136 0.27 -14.25 11.66
N ILE A 137 -0.71 -14.36 10.74
CA ILE A 137 -1.64 -15.48 10.67
C ILE A 137 -0.92 -16.78 10.29
N SER A 138 -0.18 -16.78 9.18
CA SER A 138 0.41 -17.98 8.58
C SER A 138 1.70 -18.44 9.24
N GLY A 139 2.45 -17.55 9.89
CA GLY A 139 3.83 -17.80 10.29
C GLY A 139 4.81 -17.87 9.11
N PHE A 140 4.39 -17.49 7.90
CA PHE A 140 5.24 -17.55 6.72
C PHE A 140 6.48 -16.66 6.87
N ALA A 141 7.64 -17.26 6.57
CA ALA A 141 8.95 -16.64 6.71
C ALA A 141 9.22 -16.03 8.10
N CYS A 142 8.66 -16.63 9.17
CA CYS A 142 8.98 -16.26 10.54
C CYS A 142 10.11 -17.14 11.08
N GLN A 143 11.16 -16.54 11.63
CA GLN A 143 12.31 -17.28 12.18
C GLN A 143 12.20 -17.44 13.69
N HIS A 144 11.75 -16.40 14.38
CA HIS A 144 11.55 -16.39 15.83
C HIS A 144 10.06 -16.46 16.22
N SER A 145 9.77 -17.07 17.37
CA SER A 145 8.41 -17.30 17.87
C SER A 145 7.61 -16.01 18.11
N GLY A 146 8.29 -14.90 18.43
CA GLY A 146 7.68 -13.60 18.67
C GLY A 146 7.34 -12.80 17.40
N GLU A 147 7.94 -13.12 16.26
CA GLU A 147 7.78 -12.33 15.02
C GLU A 147 6.33 -12.27 14.55
N ARG A 148 5.58 -13.37 14.70
CA ARG A 148 4.18 -13.43 14.29
C ARG A 148 3.33 -12.38 15.00
N SER A 149 3.54 -12.21 16.31
CA SER A 149 2.80 -11.23 17.11
C SER A 149 3.22 -9.80 16.76
N LEU A 150 4.50 -9.57 16.45
CA LEU A 150 5.00 -8.27 15.99
C LEU A 150 4.45 -7.92 14.61
N TYR A 151 4.34 -8.88 13.69
CA TYR A 151 3.72 -8.66 12.38
C TYR A 151 2.22 -8.35 12.50
N ALA A 152 1.50 -9.10 13.34
CA ALA A 152 0.10 -8.78 13.64
C ALA A 152 -0.04 -7.39 14.27
N MET A 153 0.83 -7.02 15.22
CA MET A 153 0.87 -5.70 15.83
C MET A 153 1.04 -4.59 14.79
N LEU A 154 2.03 -4.69 13.92
CA LEU A 154 2.29 -3.68 12.88
C LEU A 154 1.13 -3.55 11.90
N SER A 155 0.49 -4.66 11.54
CA SER A 155 -0.72 -4.62 10.71
C SER A 155 -1.86 -3.87 11.40
N PHE A 156 -2.20 -4.24 12.65
CA PHE A 156 -3.31 -3.59 13.36
C PHE A 156 -3.02 -2.11 13.62
N PHE A 157 -1.77 -1.78 13.99
CA PHE A 157 -1.33 -0.41 14.15
C PHE A 157 -1.55 0.42 12.88
N THR A 158 -1.13 -0.12 11.72
CA THR A 158 -1.27 0.56 10.42
C THR A 158 -2.75 0.77 10.06
N VAL A 159 -3.56 -0.28 10.18
CA VAL A 159 -4.99 -0.23 9.85
C VAL A 159 -5.73 0.76 10.76
N PHE A 160 -5.45 0.74 12.07
CA PHE A 160 -6.10 1.64 13.02
C PHE A 160 -5.71 3.10 12.82
N ASN A 161 -4.45 3.41 12.51
CA ASN A 161 -4.05 4.78 12.18
C ASN A 161 -4.78 5.29 10.92
N ASN A 162 -4.90 4.44 9.89
CA ASN A 162 -5.63 4.77 8.67
C ASN A 162 -7.14 4.93 8.90
N PHE A 163 -7.75 4.10 9.75
CA PHE A 163 -9.14 4.28 10.20
C PHE A 163 -9.32 5.58 10.98
N TYR A 164 -8.42 5.88 11.91
CA TYR A 164 -8.49 7.08 12.72
C TYR A 164 -8.38 8.34 11.88
N LEU A 165 -7.42 8.39 10.94
CA LEU A 165 -7.28 9.48 9.97
C LEU A 165 -8.58 9.66 9.17
N SER A 166 -9.07 8.59 8.55
CA SER A 166 -10.25 8.66 7.68
C SER A 166 -11.52 9.03 8.45
N GLY A 167 -11.70 8.45 9.64
CA GLY A 167 -12.82 8.78 10.53
C GLY A 167 -12.76 10.25 10.96
N SER A 168 -11.58 10.76 11.28
CA SER A 168 -11.40 12.18 11.62
C SER A 168 -11.79 13.10 10.46
N LEU A 169 -11.45 12.74 9.22
CA LEU A 169 -11.81 13.51 8.02
C LEU A 169 -13.30 13.41 7.65
N ILE A 170 -14.03 12.42 8.15
CA ILE A 170 -15.48 12.29 7.93
C ILE A 170 -16.25 13.06 9.01
N PHE A 171 -15.87 12.85 10.28
CA PHE A 171 -16.67 13.27 11.42
C PHE A 171 -16.22 14.56 12.10
N SER A 172 -15.01 15.06 11.82
CA SER A 172 -14.48 16.28 12.44
C SER A 172 -14.17 17.35 11.40
N GLU A 173 -14.91 18.45 11.47
CA GLU A 173 -14.67 19.62 10.61
C GLU A 173 -13.31 20.26 10.88
N SER A 174 -12.91 20.38 12.15
CA SER A 174 -11.61 20.95 12.51
C SER A 174 -10.45 20.12 11.96
N ALA A 175 -10.56 18.79 12.02
CA ALA A 175 -9.55 17.90 11.46
C ALA A 175 -9.45 18.03 9.92
N ARG A 176 -10.60 18.16 9.24
CA ARG A 176 -10.61 18.43 7.79
C ARG A 176 -9.93 19.74 7.44
N VAL A 177 -10.25 20.83 8.14
CA VAL A 177 -9.65 22.15 7.87
C VAL A 177 -8.13 22.09 8.04
N ILE A 178 -7.63 21.43 9.10
CA ILE A 178 -6.19 21.25 9.32
C ILE A 178 -5.56 20.40 8.20
N TYR A 179 -6.24 19.32 7.79
CA TYR A 179 -5.75 18.46 6.72
C TYR A 179 -5.73 19.16 5.36
N GLU A 180 -6.75 19.97 5.05
CA GLU A 180 -6.85 20.77 3.83
C GLU A 180 -5.83 21.91 3.75
N GLN A 181 -5.31 22.37 4.91
CA GLN A 181 -4.18 23.31 4.93
C GLN A 181 -2.87 22.68 4.45
N GLY A 182 -2.78 21.34 4.41
CA GLY A 182 -1.60 20.62 3.96
C GLY A 182 -0.33 20.99 4.73
N LYS A 183 0.83 20.86 4.09
CA LYS A 183 2.12 21.25 4.68
C LYS A 183 2.37 22.74 4.48
N GLY A 184 1.77 23.55 5.35
CA GLY A 184 1.93 25.01 5.34
C GLY A 184 1.33 25.69 4.10
N GLY A 185 0.34 25.05 3.46
CA GLY A 185 -0.29 25.53 2.22
C GLY A 185 0.56 25.38 0.96
N ILE A 186 1.73 24.71 1.04
CA ILE A 186 2.65 24.54 -0.09
C ILE A 186 2.42 23.20 -0.80
N ILE A 187 2.13 22.14 -0.02
CA ILE A 187 1.90 20.78 -0.52
C ILE A 187 0.56 20.30 0.00
N ASP A 188 -0.35 20.01 -0.92
CA ASP A 188 -1.65 19.44 -0.64
C ASP A 188 -1.53 18.00 -0.16
N SER A 189 -2.38 17.60 0.78
CA SER A 189 -2.46 16.22 1.24
C SER A 189 -3.15 15.31 0.21
N ASP A 190 -2.81 14.02 0.23
CA ASP A 190 -3.28 13.03 -0.76
C ASP A 190 -4.78 13.04 -1.00
N PHE A 191 -5.60 13.03 0.05
CA PHE A 191 -7.05 12.98 -0.12
C PHE A 191 -7.60 14.29 -0.68
N VAL A 192 -6.93 15.42 -0.46
CA VAL A 192 -7.28 16.71 -1.08
C VAL A 192 -6.99 16.67 -2.57
N VAL A 193 -5.81 16.18 -2.96
CA VAL A 193 -5.42 16.03 -4.37
C VAL A 193 -6.40 15.09 -5.09
N LEU A 194 -6.77 13.96 -4.48
CA LEU A 194 -7.74 13.02 -5.04
C LEU A 194 -9.15 13.61 -5.09
N ALA A 195 -9.60 14.29 -4.03
CA ALA A 195 -10.89 14.96 -3.98
C ALA A 195 -11.04 15.99 -5.11
N ASN A 196 -10.02 16.81 -5.30
CA ASN A 196 -9.94 17.78 -6.40
C ASN A 196 -9.93 17.10 -7.76
N GLN A 197 -9.20 15.99 -7.92
CA GLN A 197 -9.15 15.29 -9.20
C GLN A 197 -10.51 14.67 -9.59
N PHE A 198 -11.23 14.10 -8.63
CA PHE A 198 -12.53 13.47 -8.87
C PHE A 198 -13.72 14.41 -8.68
N GLN A 199 -13.47 15.67 -8.29
CA GLN A 199 -14.51 16.68 -8.01
C GLN A 199 -15.52 16.20 -6.95
N VAL A 200 -15.00 15.59 -5.88
CA VAL A 200 -15.77 15.09 -4.73
C VAL A 200 -15.21 15.69 -3.44
N SER A 201 -15.92 15.50 -2.33
CA SER A 201 -15.42 15.96 -1.02
C SER A 201 -14.29 15.08 -0.50
N VAL A 202 -13.40 15.63 0.34
CA VAL A 202 -12.37 14.87 1.07
C VAL A 202 -13.01 13.76 1.92
N SER A 203 -14.17 14.03 2.53
CA SER A 203 -14.92 13.02 3.30
C SER A 203 -15.40 11.85 2.43
N SER A 204 -15.71 12.06 1.15
CA SER A 204 -16.06 10.98 0.21
C SER A 204 -14.87 10.07 -0.08
N ILE A 205 -13.68 10.65 -0.29
CA ILE A 205 -12.44 9.89 -0.47
C ILE A 205 -12.08 9.12 0.81
N ALA A 206 -12.19 9.76 1.98
CA ALA A 206 -11.97 9.12 3.27
C ALA A 206 -12.95 7.96 3.53
N ALA A 207 -14.23 8.12 3.17
CA ALA A 207 -15.23 7.06 3.30
C ALA A 207 -14.93 5.87 2.38
N PHE A 208 -14.52 6.11 1.14
CA PHE A 208 -14.02 5.06 0.25
C PHE A 208 -12.80 4.36 0.86
N PHE A 209 -11.87 5.12 1.43
CA PHE A 209 -10.66 4.55 2.01
C PHE A 209 -10.91 3.74 3.29
N ILE A 210 -11.95 4.06 4.08
CA ILE A 210 -12.45 3.19 5.17
C ILE A 210 -12.83 1.81 4.62
N LEU A 211 -13.49 1.74 3.46
CA LEU A 211 -13.81 0.45 2.84
C LEU A 211 -12.53 -0.31 2.48
N CYS A 212 -11.51 0.36 1.94
CA CYS A 212 -10.20 -0.24 1.69
C CYS A 212 -9.55 -0.78 2.99
N CYS A 213 -9.64 -0.02 4.08
CA CYS A 213 -9.14 -0.44 5.39
C CYS A 213 -9.86 -1.69 5.91
N LEU A 214 -11.18 -1.83 5.70
CA LEU A 214 -11.96 -3.02 6.06
C LEU A 214 -11.65 -4.23 5.18
N ILE A 215 -11.47 -3.99 3.88
CA ILE A 215 -11.19 -5.04 2.89
C ILE A 215 -9.79 -5.63 3.11
N THR A 216 -8.81 -4.83 3.52
CA THR A 216 -7.42 -5.25 3.72
C THR A 216 -7.27 -6.49 4.62
N PRO A 217 -7.78 -6.53 5.87
CA PRO A 217 -7.70 -7.72 6.70
C PRO A 217 -8.51 -8.88 6.11
N ALA A 218 -9.68 -8.62 5.50
CA ALA A 218 -10.48 -9.66 4.86
C ALA A 218 -9.70 -10.36 3.73
N ILE A 219 -9.00 -9.59 2.89
CA ILE A 219 -8.11 -10.13 1.85
C ILE A 219 -7.00 -10.96 2.48
N ALA A 220 -6.32 -10.46 3.53
CA ALA A 220 -5.25 -11.22 4.18
C ALA A 220 -5.74 -12.58 4.73
N PHE A 221 -6.93 -12.62 5.34
CA PHE A 221 -7.57 -13.86 5.77
C PHE A 221 -7.91 -14.77 4.59
N LEU A 222 -8.51 -14.24 3.52
CA LEU A 222 -8.82 -15.02 2.31
C LEU A 222 -7.55 -15.62 1.69
N PHE A 223 -6.47 -14.84 1.56
CA PHE A 223 -5.19 -15.35 1.09
C PHE A 223 -4.65 -16.48 1.97
N TYR A 224 -4.81 -16.39 3.29
CA TYR A 224 -4.45 -17.46 4.21
C TYR A 224 -5.32 -18.72 4.03
N PHE A 225 -6.64 -18.57 3.95
CA PHE A 225 -7.55 -19.71 3.80
C PHE A 225 -7.36 -20.45 2.47
N TYR A 226 -7.14 -19.69 1.39
CA TYR A 226 -6.94 -20.24 0.05
C TYR A 226 -5.45 -20.45 -0.32
N ARG A 227 -4.56 -20.49 0.67
CA ARG A 227 -3.10 -20.60 0.43
C ARG A 227 -2.69 -21.81 -0.41
N SER A 228 -3.39 -22.94 -0.28
CA SER A 228 -3.12 -24.14 -1.08
C SER A 228 -3.42 -23.88 -2.56
N TRP A 229 -4.59 -23.30 -2.83
CA TRP A 229 -5.03 -22.97 -4.19
C TRP A 229 -4.13 -21.92 -4.85
N TRP A 230 -3.79 -20.84 -4.14
CA TRP A 230 -2.84 -19.84 -4.66
C TRP A 230 -1.42 -20.41 -4.82
N GLY A 231 -1.00 -21.32 -3.94
CA GLY A 231 0.27 -22.05 -4.07
C GLY A 231 0.35 -22.82 -5.38
N ASP A 232 -0.71 -23.54 -5.74
CA ASP A 232 -0.79 -24.27 -7.01
C ASP A 232 -0.75 -23.33 -8.22
N ILE A 233 -1.42 -22.17 -8.14
CA ILE A 233 -1.35 -21.14 -9.19
C ILE A 233 0.07 -20.60 -9.34
N LEU A 234 0.73 -20.28 -8.23
CA LEU A 234 2.11 -19.79 -8.25
C LEU A 234 3.06 -20.82 -8.87
N LEU A 235 2.92 -22.10 -8.52
CA LEU A 235 3.68 -23.18 -9.14
C LEU A 235 3.41 -23.31 -10.64
N ARG A 236 2.17 -23.11 -11.08
CA ARG A 236 1.84 -23.10 -12.52
C ARG A 236 2.45 -21.90 -13.26
N ILE A 237 2.62 -20.77 -12.58
CA ILE A 237 3.27 -19.58 -13.17
C ILE A 237 4.79 -19.76 -13.25
N THR A 238 5.40 -20.36 -12.21
CA THR A 238 6.86 -20.48 -12.08
C THR A 238 7.44 -21.77 -12.63
N SER A 239 6.61 -22.78 -12.92
CA SER A 239 7.07 -24.00 -13.58
C SER A 239 7.60 -23.66 -14.97
N ASN A 240 8.91 -23.78 -15.13
CA ASN A 240 9.54 -23.88 -16.43
C ASN A 240 9.01 -25.18 -17.04
N VAL A 241 8.17 -25.06 -18.06
CA VAL A 241 7.93 -26.17 -18.98
C VAL A 241 9.22 -26.26 -19.79
N ASN A 242 10.15 -27.10 -19.32
CA ASN A 242 11.33 -27.50 -20.10
C ASN A 242 10.88 -28.15 -21.40
#